data_AF-Q5TW28-F1
#
_entry.id   AF-Q5TW28-F1
#
_cell.length_a   1.000
_cell.length_b   1.000
_cell.length_c   1.000
_cell.angle_alpha   90.00
_cell.angle_beta   90.00
_cell.angle_gamma   90.00
#
_symmetry.space_group_name_H-M   'P 1'
#
loop_
_entity.id
_entity.type
_entity.pdbx_description
1 polymer ?
#
loop_
_entity_poly.entity_id
_entity_poly.type
_entity_poly.pdbx_seq_one_letter_code
_entity_poly.pdbx_strand_id
1 'polypeptide(L)'
;GLTKGILARWTKGFNCSGVVGEDVVQLLKDAIARRGDVQIDICAILNDTTGTLMSCAWKNHNCRIGLIVGTGSNACYVERVENCDLFDGPKSGPNIKQHVMINTEWGAFGDDGALDFVRTEYDREIDQHSINPGRQLQEKMISGMYMGELARLAIVRFTKAGLLFGGVGSDILFKRGQFFTKYVSEIESDKPGTYYNCREVLEELGLEHATDEDCANVRYICECVSSRAAHLVSAGIAALINKMDEPS
;
A
#
# COMPACT_ATOMS: atom_id res chain seq x y z
N GLY A 1 -21.02 -1.25 18.53
CA GLY A 1 -19.83 -1.33 19.42
C GLY A 1 -18.64 -1.80 18.61
N LEU A 2 -17.41 -1.70 19.15
CA LEU A 2 -16.17 -2.06 18.43
C LEU A 2 -15.98 -3.58 18.22
N THR A 3 -16.94 -4.41 18.60
CA THR A 3 -16.86 -5.88 18.58
C THR A 3 -17.67 -6.51 17.44
N LYS A 4 -17.89 -5.74 16.36
CA LYS A 4 -18.59 -6.19 15.16
C LYS A 4 -17.86 -5.63 13.94
N GLY A 5 -17.56 -6.50 12.97
CA GLY A 5 -16.88 -6.10 11.74
C GLY A 5 -17.35 -6.97 10.58
N ILE A 6 -18.13 -6.39 9.67
CA ILE A 6 -18.58 -7.10 8.47
C ILE A 6 -17.51 -6.96 7.40
N LEU A 7 -16.96 -8.07 6.92
CA LEU A 7 -15.98 -8.01 5.84
C LEU A 7 -16.67 -7.59 4.53
N ALA A 8 -16.37 -6.38 4.05
CA ALA A 8 -16.93 -5.89 2.80
C ALA A 8 -16.31 -6.57 1.57
N ARG A 9 -14.98 -6.78 1.58
CA ARG A 9 -14.22 -7.42 0.50
C ARG A 9 -12.82 -7.81 0.96
N TRP A 10 -12.21 -8.78 0.29
CA TRP A 10 -10.78 -9.07 0.46
C TRP A 10 -9.90 -8.13 -0.37
N THR A 11 -8.68 -7.89 0.12
CA THR A 11 -7.61 -7.13 -0.55
C THR A 11 -6.27 -7.87 -0.37
N LYS A 12 -5.17 -7.32 -0.90
CA LYS A 12 -3.79 -7.77 -0.62
C LYS A 12 -3.53 -9.28 -0.88
N GLY A 13 -4.14 -9.86 -1.92
CA GLY A 13 -3.94 -11.26 -2.31
C GLY A 13 -4.84 -12.29 -1.61
N PHE A 14 -5.68 -11.88 -0.65
CA PHE A 14 -6.58 -12.79 0.07
C PHE A 14 -7.84 -13.14 -0.74
N ASN A 15 -8.33 -14.38 -0.61
CA ASN A 15 -9.57 -14.85 -1.23
C ASN A 15 -10.20 -16.04 -0.48
N CYS A 16 -10.43 -15.90 0.82
CA CYS A 16 -11.06 -16.96 1.63
C CYS A 16 -12.57 -16.96 1.42
N SER A 17 -13.13 -18.13 1.06
CA SER A 17 -14.58 -18.31 0.88
C SER A 17 -15.35 -18.25 2.19
N GLY A 18 -16.60 -17.80 2.14
CA GLY A 18 -17.50 -17.78 3.31
C GLY A 18 -17.19 -16.72 4.38
N VAL A 19 -16.41 -15.69 4.04
CA VAL A 19 -16.06 -14.60 4.97
C VAL A 19 -16.65 -13.25 4.54
N VAL A 20 -16.76 -13.00 3.23
CA VAL A 20 -17.32 -11.74 2.71
C VAL A 20 -18.79 -11.65 3.09
N GLY A 21 -19.19 -10.54 3.70
CA GLY A 21 -20.54 -10.33 4.24
C GLY A 21 -20.75 -10.84 5.67
N GLU A 22 -19.78 -11.56 6.24
CA GLU A 22 -19.87 -12.14 7.58
C GLU A 22 -19.21 -11.25 8.65
N ASP A 23 -19.66 -11.40 9.89
CA ASP A 23 -19.03 -10.77 11.06
C ASP A 23 -17.78 -11.53 11.47
N VAL A 24 -16.61 -10.99 11.13
CA VAL A 24 -15.33 -11.65 11.40
C VAL A 24 -15.03 -11.79 12.90
N VAL A 25 -15.63 -10.94 13.75
CA VAL A 25 -15.52 -11.10 15.21
C VAL A 25 -16.29 -12.34 15.66
N GLN A 26 -17.47 -12.58 15.09
CA GLN A 26 -18.23 -13.80 15.39
C GLN A 26 -17.51 -15.05 14.89
N LEU A 27 -16.96 -15.01 13.67
CA LEU A 27 -16.16 -16.12 13.13
C LEU A 27 -14.95 -16.47 14.03
N LEU A 28 -14.29 -15.45 14.61
CA LEU A 28 -13.20 -15.66 15.56
C LEU A 28 -13.70 -16.22 16.91
N LYS A 29 -14.84 -15.73 17.43
CA LYS A 29 -15.47 -16.27 18.65
C LYS A 29 -15.79 -17.75 18.48
N ASP A 30 -16.37 -18.13 17.35
CA ASP A 30 -16.71 -19.52 17.06
C ASP A 30 -15.43 -20.38 16.95
N ALA A 31 -14.35 -19.84 16.38
CA ALA A 31 -13.05 -20.52 16.32
C ALA A 31 -12.42 -20.74 17.70
N ILE A 32 -12.48 -19.73 18.58
CA ILE A 32 -12.01 -19.83 19.98
C ILE A 32 -12.84 -20.88 20.73
N ALA A 33 -14.18 -20.85 20.58
CA ALA A 33 -15.08 -21.81 21.21
C ALA A 33 -14.83 -23.25 20.74
N ARG A 34 -14.59 -23.46 19.42
CA ARG A 34 -14.22 -24.77 18.88
C ARG A 34 -12.89 -25.29 19.44
N ARG A 35 -11.95 -24.40 19.75
CA ARG A 35 -10.63 -24.78 20.29
C ARG A 35 -10.73 -25.25 21.75
N GLY A 36 -11.56 -24.59 22.55
CA GLY A 36 -11.96 -25.03 23.90
C GLY A 36 -10.89 -24.97 25.00
N ASP A 37 -9.61 -24.76 24.65
CA ASP A 37 -8.46 -24.67 25.56
C ASP A 37 -8.04 -23.23 25.89
N VAL A 38 -8.69 -22.23 25.28
CA VAL A 38 -8.35 -20.81 25.42
C VAL A 38 -9.58 -19.99 25.79
N GLN A 39 -9.41 -19.08 26.75
CA GLN A 39 -10.42 -18.09 27.15
C GLN A 39 -9.92 -16.69 26.74
N ILE A 40 -10.48 -16.17 25.65
CA ILE A 40 -10.13 -14.87 25.10
C ILE A 40 -11.41 -14.06 24.96
N ASP A 41 -11.46 -12.89 25.59
CA ASP A 41 -12.52 -11.91 25.36
C ASP A 41 -12.12 -10.95 24.24
N ILE A 42 -13.02 -10.74 23.27
CA ILE A 42 -12.75 -9.88 22.12
C ILE A 42 -13.38 -8.51 22.40
N CYS A 43 -12.53 -7.58 22.85
CA CYS A 43 -12.94 -6.23 23.23
C CYS A 43 -13.13 -5.28 22.03
N ALA A 44 -12.38 -5.50 20.94
CA ALA A 44 -12.43 -4.65 19.75
C ALA A 44 -11.86 -5.35 18.51
N ILE A 45 -12.33 -4.92 17.34
CA ILE A 45 -11.66 -5.05 16.04
C ILE A 45 -11.23 -3.67 15.56
N LEU A 46 -10.02 -3.58 15.03
CA LEU A 46 -9.39 -2.32 14.61
C LEU A 46 -8.70 -2.53 13.26
N ASN A 47 -8.70 -1.49 12.42
CA ASN A 47 -7.83 -1.44 11.25
C ASN A 47 -6.38 -1.15 11.68
N ASP A 48 -5.40 -1.64 10.92
CA ASP A 48 -3.97 -1.46 11.19
C ASP A 48 -3.57 0.03 11.26
N THR A 49 -4.07 0.88 10.35
CA THR A 49 -3.83 2.33 10.38
C THR A 49 -4.42 3.00 11.63
N THR A 50 -5.59 2.56 12.08
CA THR A 50 -6.22 3.03 13.32
C THR A 50 -5.37 2.63 14.54
N GLY A 51 -4.91 1.38 14.58
CA GLY A 51 -4.00 0.90 15.63
C GLY A 51 -2.68 1.68 15.67
N THR A 52 -2.09 1.95 14.50
CA THR A 52 -0.89 2.78 14.33
C THR A 52 -1.10 4.18 14.90
N LEU A 53 -2.20 4.85 14.53
CA LEU A 53 -2.54 6.17 15.05
C LEU A 53 -2.70 6.14 16.58
N MET A 54 -3.47 5.19 17.13
CA MET A 54 -3.68 5.08 18.57
C MET A 54 -2.37 4.87 19.34
N SER A 55 -1.49 4.01 18.82
CA SER A 55 -0.20 3.71 19.44
C SER A 55 0.72 4.95 19.48
N CYS A 56 0.76 5.71 18.39
CA CYS A 56 1.54 6.96 18.33
C CYS A 56 0.90 8.07 19.17
N ALA A 57 -0.43 8.22 19.12
CA ALA A 57 -1.18 9.20 19.88
C ALA A 57 -1.04 9.02 21.40
N TRP A 58 -0.85 7.78 21.86
CA TRP A 58 -0.56 7.50 23.28
C TRP A 58 0.70 8.20 23.80
N LYS A 59 1.73 8.36 22.96
CA LYS A 59 2.98 9.04 23.32
C LYS A 59 3.00 10.51 22.91
N ASN A 60 2.39 10.82 21.76
CA ASN A 60 2.35 12.17 21.21
C ASN A 60 0.90 12.56 20.96
N HIS A 61 0.33 13.36 21.85
CA HIS A 61 -1.06 13.82 21.75
C HIS A 61 -1.36 14.69 20.53
N ASN A 62 -0.33 15.12 19.76
CA ASN A 62 -0.51 15.83 18.50
C ASN A 62 -0.57 14.89 17.29
N CYS A 63 -0.41 13.57 17.48
CA CYS A 63 -0.57 12.61 16.40
C CYS A 63 -2.04 12.56 15.96
N ARG A 64 -2.29 12.87 14.68
CA ARG A 64 -3.63 12.93 14.08
C ARG A 64 -3.82 12.02 12.87
N ILE A 65 -2.73 11.50 12.29
CA ILE A 65 -2.76 10.62 11.12
C ILE A 65 -1.95 9.36 11.43
N GLY A 66 -2.56 8.20 11.21
CA GLY A 66 -1.87 6.92 11.11
C GLY A 66 -1.71 6.55 9.65
N LEU A 67 -0.51 6.17 9.25
CA LEU A 67 -0.17 5.85 7.86
C LEU A 67 0.47 4.48 7.79
N ILE A 68 0.03 3.68 6.82
CA ILE A 68 0.69 2.43 6.46
C ILE A 68 1.16 2.56 5.01
N VAL A 69 2.47 2.35 4.81
CA VAL A 69 3.10 2.17 3.50
C VAL A 69 3.96 0.91 3.59
N GLY A 70 3.42 -0.20 3.10
CA GLY A 70 4.05 -1.51 3.16
C GLY A 70 3.52 -2.38 2.02
N THR A 71 3.12 -3.63 2.29
CA THR A 71 2.46 -4.48 1.28
C THR A 71 1.24 -3.80 0.67
N GLY A 72 0.44 -3.13 1.50
CA GLY A 72 -0.61 -2.22 1.05
C GLY A 72 -0.31 -0.77 1.43
N SER A 73 -1.20 0.14 1.07
CA SER A 73 -1.16 1.52 1.54
C SER A 73 -2.53 1.96 2.02
N ASN A 74 -2.58 2.51 3.23
CA ASN A 74 -3.80 3.04 3.81
C ASN A 74 -3.48 4.18 4.80
N ALA A 75 -4.48 5.00 5.11
CA ALA A 75 -4.40 5.99 6.18
C ALA A 75 -5.65 6.00 7.06
N CYS A 76 -5.46 6.42 8.30
CA CYS A 76 -6.51 6.78 9.22
C CYS A 76 -6.22 8.17 9.76
N TYR A 77 -7.25 8.99 9.99
CA TYR A 77 -7.08 10.30 10.61
C TYR A 77 -8.17 10.59 11.62
N VAL A 78 -7.97 11.63 12.43
CA VAL A 78 -8.97 12.14 13.37
C VAL A 78 -9.82 13.19 12.65
N GLU A 79 -11.14 12.98 12.63
CA GLU A 79 -12.11 13.89 12.03
C GLU A 79 -13.06 14.44 13.10
N ARG A 80 -13.56 15.66 12.89
CA ARG A 80 -14.63 16.25 13.70
C ARG A 80 -15.94 15.56 13.39
N VAL A 81 -16.67 15.16 14.43
CA VAL A 81 -17.96 14.45 14.27
C VAL A 81 -18.99 15.26 13.48
N GLU A 82 -18.95 16.59 13.54
CA GLU A 82 -19.81 17.48 12.74
C GLU A 82 -19.61 17.34 11.22
N ASN A 83 -18.44 16.90 10.77
CA ASN A 83 -18.13 16.66 9.36
C ASN A 83 -18.54 15.24 8.89
N CYS A 84 -19.07 14.41 9.79
CA CYS A 84 -19.40 13.01 9.52
C CYS A 84 -20.92 12.81 9.46
N ASP A 85 -21.54 13.11 8.32
CA ASP A 85 -23.00 12.99 8.11
C ASP A 85 -23.54 11.59 8.41
N LEU A 86 -22.74 10.56 8.12
CA LEU A 86 -23.07 9.15 8.30
C LEU A 86 -22.78 8.62 9.71
N PHE A 87 -22.23 9.44 10.62
CA PHE A 87 -21.95 9.01 11.98
C PHE A 87 -23.25 8.86 12.78
N ASP A 88 -23.49 7.64 13.26
CA ASP A 88 -24.69 7.22 14.00
C ASP A 88 -24.51 7.26 15.53
N GLY A 89 -23.41 7.85 16.00
CA GLY A 89 -23.14 8.01 17.43
C GLY A 89 -23.99 9.09 18.13
N PRO A 90 -23.88 9.21 19.46
CA PRO A 90 -24.68 10.16 20.24
C PRO A 90 -24.44 11.61 19.79
N LYS A 91 -25.49 12.27 19.28
CA LYS A 91 -25.46 13.66 18.80
C LYS A 91 -25.73 14.71 19.89
N SER A 92 -26.13 14.29 21.08
CA SER A 92 -26.40 15.15 22.25
C SER A 92 -26.20 14.39 23.56
N GLY A 93 -26.00 15.13 24.65
CA GLY A 93 -25.86 14.58 26.00
C GLY A 93 -24.41 14.33 26.43
N PRO A 94 -24.19 13.73 27.61
CA PRO A 94 -22.87 13.64 28.24
C PRO A 94 -21.87 12.75 27.49
N ASN A 95 -22.36 11.92 26.56
CA ASN A 95 -21.55 10.98 25.79
C ASN A 95 -21.19 11.49 24.39
N ILE A 96 -21.46 12.77 24.07
CA ILE A 96 -21.11 13.35 22.78
C ILE A 96 -19.58 13.29 22.58
N LYS A 97 -19.17 12.83 21.40
CA LYS A 97 -17.76 12.84 20.99
C LYS A 97 -17.57 13.98 20.00
N GLN A 98 -16.53 14.80 20.21
CA GLN A 98 -16.17 15.86 19.27
C GLN A 98 -15.41 15.31 18.07
N HIS A 99 -14.71 14.20 18.25
CA HIS A 99 -13.85 13.58 17.25
C HIS A 99 -14.15 12.10 17.08
N VAL A 100 -13.94 11.62 15.86
CA VAL A 100 -14.01 10.21 15.47
C VAL A 100 -12.81 9.89 14.59
N MET A 101 -12.28 8.67 14.72
CA MET A 101 -11.21 8.21 13.83
C MET A 101 -11.84 7.64 12.55
N ILE A 102 -11.38 8.13 11.39
CA ILE A 102 -11.82 7.66 10.08
C ILE A 102 -10.70 6.85 9.45
N ASN A 103 -10.94 5.55 9.29
CA ASN A 103 -10.17 4.72 8.38
C ASN A 103 -10.61 5.06 6.95
N THR A 104 -9.70 5.57 6.13
CA THR A 104 -10.05 6.09 4.80
C THR A 104 -10.21 5.00 3.77
N GLU A 105 -9.53 3.86 3.94
CA GLU A 105 -9.37 2.84 2.90
C GLU A 105 -8.95 3.47 1.55
N TRP A 106 -8.04 4.47 1.60
CA TRP A 106 -7.73 5.33 0.46
C TRP A 106 -7.15 4.59 -0.75
N GLY A 107 -6.79 3.31 -0.61
CA GLY A 107 -6.20 2.52 -1.68
C GLY A 107 -7.12 2.44 -2.90
N ALA A 108 -8.43 2.56 -2.69
CA ALA A 108 -9.46 2.58 -3.73
C ALA A 108 -9.63 3.94 -4.44
N PHE A 109 -8.92 4.99 -4.03
CA PHE A 109 -8.98 6.26 -4.74
C PHE A 109 -8.51 6.09 -6.20
N GLY A 110 -9.24 6.71 -7.13
CA GLY A 110 -9.01 6.57 -8.56
C GLY A 110 -9.73 5.39 -9.22
N ASP A 111 -10.35 4.47 -8.48
CA ASP A 111 -11.18 3.36 -9.02
C ASP A 111 -12.32 3.88 -9.94
N ASP A 112 -12.72 5.14 -9.78
CA ASP A 112 -13.73 5.86 -10.56
C ASP A 112 -13.15 6.63 -11.77
N GLY A 113 -11.85 6.51 -12.02
CA GLY A 113 -11.13 7.21 -13.09
C GLY A 113 -10.45 8.51 -12.65
N ALA A 114 -10.60 8.94 -11.39
CA ALA A 114 -10.02 10.21 -10.92
C ALA A 114 -8.48 10.29 -11.05
N LEU A 115 -7.80 9.14 -11.12
CA LEU A 115 -6.35 9.04 -11.27
C LEU A 115 -5.88 8.64 -12.68
N ASP A 116 -6.77 8.54 -13.67
CA ASP A 116 -6.38 8.05 -15.00
C ASP A 116 -5.33 8.92 -15.70
N PHE A 117 -5.27 10.21 -15.37
CA PHE A 117 -4.30 11.15 -15.91
C PHE A 117 -2.86 10.92 -15.42
N VAL A 118 -2.66 10.25 -14.27
CA VAL A 118 -1.32 9.90 -13.74
C VAL A 118 -0.94 8.44 -13.96
N ARG A 119 -1.91 7.60 -14.35
CA ARG A 119 -1.65 6.18 -14.62
C ARG A 119 -0.88 6.04 -15.93
N THR A 120 0.16 5.24 -15.91
CA THR A 120 0.97 4.84 -17.08
C THR A 120 0.45 3.52 -17.68
N GLU A 121 0.99 3.09 -18.82
CA GLU A 121 0.74 1.74 -19.34
C GLU A 121 1.17 0.65 -18.35
N TYR A 122 2.22 0.86 -17.56
CA TYR A 122 2.70 -0.11 -16.58
C TYR A 122 1.69 -0.32 -15.44
N ASP A 123 1.10 0.78 -14.95
CA ASP A 123 0.06 0.71 -13.91
C ASP A 123 -1.18 -0.03 -14.43
N ARG A 124 -1.53 0.17 -15.71
CA ARG A 124 -2.65 -0.54 -16.35
C ARG A 124 -2.35 -2.01 -16.53
N GLU A 125 -1.13 -2.37 -16.93
CA GLU A 125 -0.70 -3.77 -17.07
C GLU A 125 -0.74 -4.51 -15.73
N ILE A 126 -0.25 -3.87 -14.65
CA ILE A 126 -0.32 -4.42 -13.30
C ILE A 126 -1.77 -4.63 -12.87
N ASP A 127 -2.62 -3.63 -13.08
CA ASP A 127 -4.03 -3.68 -12.70
C ASP A 127 -4.79 -4.78 -13.42
N GLN A 128 -4.66 -4.87 -14.74
CA GLN A 128 -5.31 -5.88 -15.60
C GLN A 128 -4.99 -7.31 -15.16
N HIS A 129 -3.76 -7.56 -14.72
CA HIS A 129 -3.32 -8.89 -14.30
C HIS A 129 -3.33 -9.07 -12.77
N SER A 130 -3.88 -8.13 -12.01
CA SER A 130 -4.01 -8.26 -10.55
C SER A 130 -5.16 -9.21 -10.18
N ILE A 131 -5.24 -9.62 -8.91
CA ILE A 131 -6.37 -10.40 -8.39
C ILE A 131 -7.70 -9.61 -8.37
N ASN A 132 -7.62 -8.29 -8.50
CA ASN A 132 -8.75 -7.37 -8.40
C ASN A 132 -8.64 -6.25 -9.45
N PRO A 133 -8.80 -6.54 -10.76
CA PRO A 133 -8.71 -5.54 -11.81
C PRO A 133 -9.72 -4.39 -11.63
N GLY A 134 -9.29 -3.16 -11.92
CA GLY A 134 -10.10 -1.95 -11.78
C GLY A 134 -10.34 -1.53 -10.33
N ARG A 135 -9.60 -2.10 -9.37
CA ARG A 135 -9.74 -1.83 -7.93
C ARG A 135 -8.40 -1.52 -7.28
N GLN A 136 -8.44 -0.80 -6.16
CA GLN A 136 -7.25 -0.44 -5.38
C GLN A 136 -6.21 0.31 -6.23
N LEU A 137 -6.67 1.20 -7.12
CA LEU A 137 -5.80 1.81 -8.13
C LEU A 137 -4.72 2.71 -7.53
N GLN A 138 -5.02 3.51 -6.50
CA GLN A 138 -4.00 4.29 -5.80
C GLN A 138 -3.00 3.37 -5.08
N GLU A 139 -3.47 2.33 -4.39
CA GLU A 139 -2.58 1.39 -3.68
C GLU A 139 -1.61 0.71 -4.65
N LYS A 140 -2.07 0.31 -5.84
CA LYS A 140 -1.24 -0.31 -6.88
C LYS A 140 -0.11 0.59 -7.39
N MET A 141 -0.26 1.90 -7.29
CA MET A 141 0.77 2.85 -7.70
C MET A 141 1.79 3.17 -6.60
N ILE A 142 1.54 2.75 -5.36
CA ILE A 142 2.29 3.13 -4.16
C ILE A 142 2.95 1.94 -3.48
N SER A 143 2.20 0.86 -3.28
CA SER A 143 2.56 -0.13 -2.26
C SER A 143 3.70 -1.04 -2.69
N GLY A 144 4.39 -1.59 -1.69
CA GLY A 144 5.46 -2.55 -1.87
C GLY A 144 5.01 -3.88 -2.46
N MET A 145 3.70 -4.15 -2.61
CA MET A 145 3.24 -5.32 -3.38
C MET A 145 3.45 -5.14 -4.89
N TYR A 146 3.48 -3.90 -5.39
CA TYR A 146 3.48 -3.60 -6.83
C TYR A 146 4.71 -2.83 -7.28
N MET A 147 5.42 -2.14 -6.38
CA MET A 147 6.59 -1.31 -6.69
C MET A 147 7.68 -2.05 -7.50
N GLY A 148 8.07 -3.25 -7.06
CA GLY A 148 9.05 -4.04 -7.81
C GLY A 148 8.57 -4.44 -9.21
N GLU A 149 7.28 -4.77 -9.37
CA GLU A 149 6.73 -5.12 -10.68
C GLU A 149 6.63 -3.90 -11.62
N LEU A 150 6.34 -2.71 -11.10
CA LEU A 150 6.39 -1.46 -11.87
C LEU A 150 7.79 -1.23 -12.45
N ALA A 151 8.83 -1.37 -11.61
CA ALA A 151 10.22 -1.26 -12.05
C ALA A 151 10.55 -2.33 -13.10
N ARG A 152 10.16 -3.60 -12.87
CA ARG A 152 10.38 -4.71 -13.81
C ARG A 152 9.79 -4.42 -15.18
N LEU A 153 8.55 -3.95 -15.25
CA LEU A 153 7.87 -3.69 -16.53
C LEU A 153 8.60 -2.62 -17.34
N ALA A 154 9.10 -1.56 -16.69
CA ALA A 154 9.93 -0.56 -17.33
C ALA A 154 11.26 -1.15 -17.83
N ILE A 155 11.96 -1.93 -16.99
CA ILE A 155 13.22 -2.60 -17.36
C ILE A 155 12.99 -3.52 -18.57
N VAL A 156 11.99 -4.40 -18.52
CA VAL A 156 11.64 -5.31 -19.61
C VAL A 156 11.35 -4.56 -20.91
N ARG A 157 10.61 -3.45 -20.84
CA ARG A 157 10.32 -2.64 -22.03
C ARG A 157 11.60 -2.08 -22.64
N PHE A 158 12.48 -1.50 -21.83
CA PHE A 158 13.73 -0.92 -22.32
C PHE A 158 14.71 -1.98 -22.81
N THR A 159 14.75 -3.16 -22.18
CA THR A 159 15.49 -4.31 -22.71
C THR A 159 14.95 -4.73 -24.08
N LYS A 160 13.64 -4.93 -24.23
CA LYS A 160 13.05 -5.31 -25.53
C LYS A 160 13.24 -4.25 -26.62
N ALA A 161 13.40 -2.98 -26.24
CA ALA A 161 13.72 -1.89 -27.15
C ALA A 161 15.21 -1.78 -27.52
N GLY A 162 16.08 -2.63 -26.95
CA GLY A 162 17.52 -2.56 -27.15
C GLY A 162 18.22 -1.42 -26.40
N LEU A 163 17.52 -0.76 -25.46
CA LEU A 163 18.02 0.38 -24.70
C LEU A 163 18.66 -0.02 -23.36
N LEU A 164 18.37 -1.23 -22.88
CA LEU A 164 19.04 -1.85 -21.74
C LEU A 164 19.61 -3.21 -22.16
N PHE A 165 20.75 -3.57 -21.56
CA PHE A 165 21.40 -4.86 -21.67
C PHE A 165 21.67 -5.29 -23.13
N GLY A 166 21.84 -4.32 -24.04
CA GLY A 166 22.03 -4.56 -25.47
C GLY A 166 20.88 -5.34 -26.14
N GLY A 167 19.67 -5.31 -25.58
CA GLY A 167 18.54 -6.09 -26.07
C GLY A 167 18.41 -7.51 -25.49
N VAL A 168 19.37 -7.93 -24.67
CA VAL A 168 19.44 -9.30 -24.15
C VAL A 168 19.00 -9.33 -22.69
N GLY A 169 17.77 -9.81 -22.47
CA GLY A 169 17.24 -10.07 -21.13
C GLY A 169 17.48 -11.51 -20.67
N SER A 170 16.74 -11.93 -19.64
CA SER A 170 16.78 -13.29 -19.09
C SER A 170 15.37 -13.84 -18.86
N ASP A 171 15.24 -15.16 -18.76
CA ASP A 171 13.96 -15.81 -18.43
C ASP A 171 13.41 -15.35 -17.07
N ILE A 172 14.30 -15.05 -16.11
CA ILE A 172 13.93 -14.56 -14.78
C ILE A 172 13.36 -13.14 -14.87
N LEU A 173 14.03 -12.23 -15.60
CA LEU A 173 13.57 -10.85 -15.81
C LEU A 173 12.18 -10.83 -16.48
N PHE A 174 11.96 -11.70 -17.47
CA PHE A 174 10.69 -11.75 -18.21
C PHE A 174 9.54 -12.37 -17.41
N LYS A 175 9.83 -13.08 -16.32
CA LYS A 175 8.83 -13.66 -15.44
C LYS A 175 8.27 -12.62 -14.45
N ARG A 176 6.94 -12.51 -14.41
CA ARG A 176 6.21 -11.59 -13.53
C ARG A 176 6.52 -11.83 -12.05
N GLY A 177 6.67 -10.73 -11.30
CA GLY A 177 6.89 -10.77 -9.86
C GLY A 177 8.26 -11.31 -9.44
N GLN A 178 9.22 -11.43 -10.36
CA GLN A 178 10.61 -11.78 -10.02
C GLN A 178 11.48 -10.58 -9.65
N PHE A 179 10.99 -9.35 -9.85
CA PHE A 179 11.65 -8.16 -9.33
C PHE A 179 10.99 -7.73 -8.04
N PHE A 180 11.62 -8.03 -6.90
CA PHE A 180 11.04 -7.77 -5.60
C PHE A 180 11.20 -6.30 -5.20
N THR A 181 10.29 -5.80 -4.37
CA THR A 181 10.39 -4.42 -3.85
C THR A 181 11.66 -4.18 -3.05
N LYS A 182 12.24 -5.21 -2.40
CA LYS A 182 13.55 -5.08 -1.74
C LYS A 182 14.66 -4.65 -2.71
N TYR A 183 14.60 -5.10 -3.97
CA TYR A 183 15.60 -4.75 -4.98
C TYR A 183 15.58 -3.26 -5.29
N VAL A 184 14.40 -2.62 -5.32
CA VAL A 184 14.28 -1.16 -5.49
C VAL A 184 15.05 -0.45 -4.37
N SER A 185 14.86 -0.86 -3.13
CA SER A 185 15.57 -0.27 -1.97
C SER A 185 17.07 -0.56 -1.97
N GLU A 186 17.48 -1.79 -2.30
CA GLU A 186 18.88 -2.20 -2.36
C GLU A 186 19.64 -1.40 -3.44
N ILE A 187 19.07 -1.29 -4.64
CA ILE A 187 19.64 -0.52 -5.76
C ILE A 187 19.76 0.98 -5.41
N GLU A 188 18.72 1.58 -4.82
CA GLU A 188 18.75 3.00 -4.45
C GLU A 188 19.74 3.30 -3.31
N SER A 189 20.06 2.30 -2.47
CA SER A 189 20.99 2.45 -1.36
C SER A 189 22.46 2.52 -1.77
N ASP A 190 22.78 2.16 -3.02
CA ASP A 190 24.13 2.34 -3.56
C ASP A 190 24.51 3.83 -3.52
N LYS A 191 25.78 4.12 -3.24
CA LYS A 191 26.29 5.51 -3.30
C LYS A 191 26.35 5.99 -4.76
N PRO A 192 26.27 7.30 -5.02
CA PRO A 192 26.44 7.83 -6.38
C PRO A 192 27.74 7.33 -7.02
N GLY A 193 27.65 6.79 -8.25
CA GLY A 193 28.78 6.23 -8.99
C GLY A 193 29.22 4.82 -8.55
N THR A 194 28.48 4.17 -7.64
CA THR A 194 28.69 2.77 -7.27
C THR A 194 27.43 1.95 -7.59
N TYR A 195 27.63 0.67 -7.94
CA TYR A 195 26.55 -0.22 -8.39
C TYR A 195 26.67 -1.61 -7.75
N TYR A 196 27.12 -1.70 -6.50
CA TYR A 196 27.39 -2.98 -5.87
C TYR A 196 26.10 -3.79 -5.71
N ASN A 197 25.10 -3.20 -5.02
CA ASN A 197 23.82 -3.86 -4.80
C ASN A 197 23.08 -4.06 -6.13
N CYS A 198 23.17 -3.08 -7.03
CA CYS A 198 22.57 -3.20 -8.35
C CYS A 198 23.11 -4.40 -9.14
N ARG A 199 24.43 -4.64 -9.10
CA ARG A 199 25.04 -5.80 -9.76
C ARG A 199 24.63 -7.12 -9.13
N GLU A 200 24.57 -7.21 -7.80
CA GLU A 200 24.07 -8.43 -7.12
C GLU A 200 22.62 -8.75 -7.53
N VAL A 201 21.74 -7.73 -7.57
CA VAL A 201 20.36 -7.90 -8.04
C VAL A 201 20.31 -8.35 -9.50
N LEU A 202 21.10 -7.74 -10.38
CA LEU A 202 21.14 -8.09 -11.80
C LEU A 202 21.69 -9.50 -12.02
N GLU A 203 22.68 -9.94 -11.23
CA GLU A 203 23.18 -11.31 -11.22
C GLU A 203 22.11 -12.32 -10.78
N GLU A 204 21.35 -12.03 -9.71
CA GLU A 204 20.19 -12.85 -9.30
C GLU A 204 19.13 -12.96 -10.41
N LEU A 205 19.01 -11.93 -11.24
CA LEU A 205 18.14 -11.92 -12.41
C LEU A 205 18.77 -12.57 -13.65
N GLY A 206 20.00 -13.09 -13.59
CA GLY A 206 20.70 -13.70 -14.72
C GLY A 206 21.18 -12.69 -15.78
N LEU A 207 21.54 -11.48 -15.35
CA LEU A 207 22.01 -10.36 -16.19
C LEU A 207 23.46 -9.98 -15.84
N GLU A 208 24.34 -10.97 -15.70
CA GLU A 208 25.77 -10.80 -15.37
C GLU A 208 26.52 -9.90 -16.37
N HIS A 209 26.02 -9.81 -17.60
CA HIS A 209 26.59 -8.97 -18.67
C HIS A 209 26.24 -7.49 -18.55
N ALA A 210 25.49 -7.07 -17.54
CA ALA A 210 25.08 -5.67 -17.37
C ALA A 210 26.28 -4.72 -17.19
N THR A 211 26.25 -3.62 -17.94
CA THR A 211 27.26 -2.56 -17.88
C THR A 211 27.00 -1.60 -16.72
N ASP A 212 27.96 -0.73 -16.40
CA ASP A 212 27.75 0.35 -15.43
C ASP A 212 26.65 1.32 -15.90
N GLU A 213 26.51 1.53 -17.21
CA GLU A 213 25.45 2.34 -17.80
C GLU A 213 24.07 1.69 -17.60
N ASP A 214 23.98 0.37 -17.79
CA ASP A 214 22.75 -0.37 -17.48
C ASP A 214 22.38 -0.24 -16.00
N CYS A 215 23.36 -0.36 -15.10
CA CYS A 215 23.15 -0.20 -13.66
C CYS A 215 22.64 1.21 -13.32
N ALA A 216 23.23 2.25 -13.91
CA ALA A 216 22.79 3.64 -13.74
C ALA A 216 21.33 3.83 -14.18
N ASN A 217 20.97 3.26 -15.34
CA ASN A 217 19.62 3.36 -15.89
C ASN A 217 18.60 2.55 -15.06
N VAL A 218 18.97 1.35 -14.59
CA VAL A 218 18.12 0.54 -13.69
C VAL A 218 17.87 1.27 -12.38
N ARG A 219 18.91 1.88 -11.79
CA ARG A 219 18.76 2.74 -10.61
C ARG A 219 17.80 3.89 -10.87
N TYR A 220 17.96 4.59 -12.00
CA TYR A 220 17.09 5.72 -12.34
C TYR A 220 15.61 5.29 -12.49
N ILE A 221 15.36 4.10 -13.05
CA ILE A 221 14.01 3.53 -13.12
C ILE A 221 13.44 3.29 -11.71
N CYS A 222 14.23 2.68 -10.82
CA CYS A 222 13.84 2.47 -9.42
C CYS A 222 13.48 3.79 -8.72
N GLU A 223 14.37 4.79 -8.82
CA GLU A 223 14.18 6.13 -8.24
C GLU A 223 12.92 6.81 -8.78
N CYS A 224 12.61 6.65 -10.08
CA CYS A 224 11.41 7.21 -10.68
C CYS A 224 10.13 6.56 -10.10
N VAL A 225 10.14 5.23 -9.93
CA VAL A 225 8.99 4.50 -9.36
C VAL A 225 8.78 4.85 -7.89
N SER A 226 9.85 4.81 -7.08
CA SER A 226 9.80 5.10 -5.65
C SER A 226 9.46 6.57 -5.36
N SER A 227 10.07 7.52 -6.08
CA SER A 227 9.76 8.95 -5.94
C SER A 227 8.32 9.26 -6.31
N ARG A 228 7.79 8.64 -7.37
CA ARG A 228 6.37 8.78 -7.74
C ARG A 228 5.46 8.27 -6.61
N ALA A 229 5.75 7.09 -6.06
CA ALA A 229 4.99 6.54 -4.93
C ALA A 229 5.01 7.49 -3.72
N ALA A 230 6.18 8.06 -3.39
CA ALA A 230 6.32 9.03 -2.31
C ALA A 230 5.52 10.32 -2.55
N HIS A 231 5.50 10.84 -3.79
CA HIS A 231 4.68 12.00 -4.14
C HIS A 231 3.18 11.72 -4.02
N LEU A 232 2.71 10.55 -4.47
CA LEU A 232 1.30 10.15 -4.35
C LEU A 232 0.87 9.99 -2.89
N VAL A 233 1.72 9.40 -2.03
CA VAL A 233 1.49 9.34 -0.58
C VAL A 233 1.43 10.75 0.02
N SER A 234 2.40 11.60 -0.34
CA SER A 234 2.48 12.97 0.17
C SER A 234 1.25 13.80 -0.20
N ALA A 235 0.72 13.64 -1.42
CA ALA A 235 -0.53 14.28 -1.85
C ALA A 235 -1.73 13.81 -1.00
N GLY A 236 -1.83 12.52 -0.70
CA GLY A 236 -2.85 11.97 0.19
C GLY A 236 -2.76 12.53 1.60
N ILE A 237 -1.55 12.60 2.17
CA ILE A 237 -1.32 13.18 3.50
C ILE A 237 -1.66 14.67 3.52
N ALA A 238 -1.21 15.43 2.51
CA ALA A 238 -1.52 16.85 2.40
C ALA A 238 -3.03 17.10 2.32
N ALA A 239 -3.78 16.26 1.59
CA ALA A 239 -5.24 16.34 1.56
C ALA A 239 -5.85 16.12 2.95
N LEU A 240 -5.36 15.16 3.74
CA LEU A 240 -5.85 14.92 5.10
C LEU A 240 -5.51 16.08 6.05
N ILE A 241 -4.29 16.61 5.97
CA ILE A 241 -3.87 17.78 6.77
C ILE A 241 -4.76 18.98 6.47
N ASN A 242 -4.93 19.32 5.18
CA ASN A 242 -5.78 20.43 4.76
C ASN A 242 -7.24 20.21 5.14
N LYS A 243 -7.72 18.96 5.14
CA LYS A 243 -9.08 18.63 5.53
C LYS A 243 -9.33 18.85 7.02
N MET A 244 -8.36 18.48 7.87
CA MET A 244 -8.47 18.68 9.31
C MET A 244 -8.43 20.16 9.69
N ASP A 245 -7.74 20.99 8.91
CA ASP A 245 -7.63 22.45 9.09
C ASP A 245 -7.27 22.83 10.54
N GLU A 246 -6.39 22.04 11.16
CA GLU A 246 -5.93 22.32 12.53
C GLU A 246 -4.96 23.51 12.51
N PRO A 247 -5.10 24.49 13.42
CA PRO A 247 -4.16 25.59 13.53
C PRO A 247 -2.76 25.07 13.88
N SER A 248 -1.78 25.49 13.08
CA SER A 248 -0.35 25.18 13.25
C SER A 248 0.28 25.82 14.47
#